data_AF-A0A815KEN7-F1
#
_entry.id   AF-A0A815KEN7-F1
#
_cell.length_a   1.000
_cell.length_b   1.000
_cell.length_c   1.000
_cell.angle_alpha   90.00
_cell.angle_beta   90.00
_cell.angle_gamma   90.00
#
_symmetry.space_group_name_H-M   'P 1'
#
loop_
_entity.id
_entity.type
_entity.pdbx_description
1 polymer ?
#
loop_
_entity_poly.entity_id
_entity_poly.type
_entity_poly.pdbx_seq_one_letter_code
_entity_poly.pdbx_strand_id
1 'polypeptide(L)'
;MTSFMINPKIDDTNKYSFFLSHIYSGFECNYGGDYDKSDYFNELRTNTDKYIYKRDDIRNWLMDLKIKYGKHLFVITNSKYNYTELLINYAFGSDWHSLFDLIIVSSKKPTFFDQYKPFYKCDNESEPINDLRELCIGNGIYSGGNSKDLQTAFKYITNYGLKTNINDVELNNRKSDEREPIIIYFGDNIQVRVKKDFLHKKGIPDTDLMLLS
;
A
#
# COMPACT_ATOMS: atom_id res chain seq x y z
N MET A 1 -17.92 5.51 -6.63
CA MET A 1 -17.73 6.86 -7.20
C MET A 1 -17.92 7.91 -6.12
N THR A 2 -16.83 8.43 -5.57
CA THR A 2 -16.87 9.70 -4.81
C THR A 2 -15.52 10.35 -5.08
N SER A 3 -15.49 11.14 -6.15
CA SER A 3 -14.43 12.11 -6.38
C SER A 3 -14.39 13.00 -5.15
N PHE A 4 -13.24 13.07 -4.47
CA PHE A 4 -12.98 14.21 -3.60
C PHE A 4 -12.83 15.41 -4.54
N MET A 5 -13.97 15.99 -4.96
CA MET A 5 -13.96 17.30 -5.59
C MET A 5 -13.52 18.28 -4.52
N ILE A 6 -12.22 18.53 -4.45
CA ILE A 6 -11.73 19.82 -4.01
C ILE A 6 -12.17 20.75 -5.14
N ASN A 7 -13.38 21.30 -5.05
CA ASN A 7 -13.70 22.51 -5.79
C ASN A 7 -12.97 23.62 -5.03
N PRO A 8 -11.81 24.10 -5.51
CA PRO A 8 -11.21 25.26 -4.87
C PRO A 8 -12.26 26.36 -4.89
N LYS A 9 -12.45 27.05 -3.76
CA LYS A 9 -13.22 28.28 -3.75
C LYS A 9 -12.44 29.28 -4.59
N ILE A 10 -12.74 29.32 -5.89
CA ILE A 10 -12.15 30.28 -6.82
C ILE A 10 -12.74 31.63 -6.44
N ASP A 11 -11.88 32.56 -6.08
CA ASP A 11 -12.26 33.95 -5.87
C ASP A 11 -12.55 34.57 -7.23
N ASP A 12 -13.82 34.87 -7.49
CA ASP A 12 -14.29 35.44 -8.75
C ASP A 12 -13.69 36.82 -9.04
N THR A 13 -13.10 37.49 -8.04
CA THR A 13 -12.42 38.79 -8.21
C THR A 13 -11.00 38.68 -8.78
N ASN A 14 -10.44 37.47 -8.87
CA ASN A 14 -9.12 37.26 -9.47
C ASN A 14 -9.18 37.40 -11.00
N LYS A 15 -8.27 38.20 -11.59
CA LYS A 15 -8.13 38.40 -13.05
C LYS A 15 -8.12 37.09 -13.86
N TYR A 16 -7.69 35.99 -13.26
CA TYR A 16 -7.54 34.68 -13.90
C TYR A 16 -8.66 33.68 -13.59
N SER A 17 -9.67 34.07 -12.79
CA SER A 17 -10.78 33.20 -12.36
C SER A 17 -11.48 32.49 -13.52
N PHE A 18 -11.61 33.17 -14.67
CA PHE A 18 -12.30 32.66 -15.86
C PHE A 18 -11.71 31.38 -16.47
N PHE A 19 -10.42 31.06 -16.24
CA PHE A 19 -9.81 29.83 -16.77
C PHE A 19 -9.19 28.93 -15.69
N LEU A 20 -9.15 29.36 -14.43
CA LEU A 20 -8.64 28.52 -13.33
C LEU A 20 -9.39 27.19 -13.26
N SER A 21 -10.72 27.20 -13.41
CA SER A 21 -11.54 25.97 -13.44
C SER A 21 -11.13 25.02 -14.57
N HIS A 22 -10.77 25.54 -15.75
CA HIS A 22 -10.28 24.74 -16.87
C HIS A 22 -8.88 24.18 -16.60
N ILE A 23 -7.99 24.95 -15.97
CA ILE A 23 -6.67 24.46 -15.54
C ILE A 23 -6.83 23.33 -14.53
N TYR A 24 -7.63 23.54 -13.47
CA TYR A 24 -7.93 22.49 -12.50
C TYR A 24 -8.52 21.25 -13.18
N SER A 25 -9.47 21.43 -14.09
CA SER A 25 -10.05 20.31 -14.85
C SER A 25 -9.00 19.57 -15.67
N GLY A 26 -8.05 20.27 -16.29
CA GLY A 26 -6.94 19.67 -17.01
C GLY A 26 -5.98 18.88 -16.11
N PHE A 27 -5.67 19.41 -14.92
CA PHE A 27 -4.90 18.69 -13.91
C PHE A 27 -5.65 17.45 -13.40
N GLU A 28 -6.93 17.57 -13.06
CA GLU A 28 -7.75 16.45 -12.61
C GLU A 28 -7.91 15.38 -13.71
N CYS A 29 -8.06 15.78 -14.97
CA CYS A 29 -8.11 14.85 -16.09
C CYS A 29 -6.83 14.01 -16.19
N ASN A 30 -5.67 14.64 -15.99
CA ASN A 30 -4.38 13.95 -16.09
C ASN A 30 -3.98 13.19 -14.82
N TYR A 31 -4.33 13.68 -13.64
CA TYR A 31 -3.79 13.18 -12.36
C TYR A 31 -4.86 12.75 -11.35
N GLY A 32 -6.13 13.10 -11.56
CA GLY A 32 -7.27 12.83 -10.65
C GLY A 32 -7.75 11.37 -10.62
N GLY A 33 -7.09 10.48 -11.36
CA GLY A 33 -7.22 9.03 -11.18
C GLY A 33 -8.13 8.31 -12.18
N ASP A 34 -8.55 8.97 -13.27
CA ASP A 34 -9.05 8.27 -14.47
C ASP A 34 -7.84 7.84 -15.33
N TYR A 35 -7.29 6.68 -14.97
CA TYR A 35 -6.07 6.11 -15.57
C TYR A 35 -6.19 5.82 -17.06
N ASP A 36 -7.40 5.67 -17.58
CA ASP A 36 -7.63 5.30 -18.98
C ASP A 36 -7.81 6.52 -19.88
N LYS A 37 -8.24 7.66 -19.31
CA LYS A 37 -8.47 8.91 -20.06
C LYS A 37 -7.35 9.95 -19.93
N SER A 38 -6.39 9.70 -19.05
CA SER A 38 -5.27 10.61 -18.79
C SER A 38 -4.17 10.46 -19.85
N ASP A 39 -3.78 11.58 -20.47
CA ASP A 39 -2.63 11.61 -21.39
C ASP A 39 -1.33 11.25 -20.66
N TYR A 40 -1.18 11.71 -19.40
CA TYR A 40 -0.04 11.36 -18.55
C TYR A 40 0.08 9.84 -18.35
N PHE A 41 -1.00 9.18 -17.91
CA PHE A 41 -0.97 7.73 -17.65
C PHE A 41 -0.83 6.93 -18.94
N ASN A 42 -1.37 7.42 -20.05
CA ASN A 42 -1.23 6.80 -21.37
C ASN A 42 0.21 6.87 -21.89
N GLU A 43 0.87 8.02 -21.80
CA GLU A 43 2.29 8.16 -22.18
C GLU A 43 3.18 7.28 -21.30
N LEU A 44 2.94 7.29 -19.98
CA LEU A 44 3.69 6.44 -19.05
C LEU A 44 3.54 4.95 -19.38
N ARG A 45 2.32 4.48 -19.67
CA ARG A 45 2.06 3.06 -20.02
C ARG A 45 2.72 2.67 -21.34
N THR A 46 2.73 3.59 -22.31
CA THR A 46 3.28 3.34 -23.65
C THR A 46 4.82 3.38 -23.65
N ASN A 47 5.41 4.21 -22.79
CA ASN A 47 6.85 4.49 -22.75
C ASN A 47 7.43 4.31 -21.34
N THR A 48 7.03 3.24 -20.65
CA THR A 48 7.39 3.00 -19.23
C THR A 48 8.90 3.07 -18.97
N ASP A 49 9.70 2.63 -19.93
CA ASP A 49 11.17 2.60 -19.88
C ASP A 49 11.82 3.98 -19.80
N LYS A 50 11.14 5.03 -20.27
CA LYS A 50 11.62 6.41 -20.17
C LYS A 50 11.50 6.97 -18.75
N TYR A 51 10.55 6.47 -17.97
CA TYR A 51 10.15 7.08 -16.70
C TYR A 51 10.49 6.21 -15.48
N ILE A 52 10.48 4.89 -15.67
CA ILE A 52 10.72 3.91 -14.62
C ILE A 52 12.01 3.19 -14.94
N TYR A 53 12.87 3.10 -13.94
CA TYR A 53 14.07 2.31 -14.07
C TYR A 53 13.82 0.88 -13.61
N LYS A 54 14.45 -0.08 -14.30
CA LYS A 54 14.63 -1.43 -13.74
C LYS A 54 15.53 -1.36 -12.51
N ARG A 55 15.22 -2.19 -11.52
CA ARG A 55 15.85 -2.16 -10.19
C ARG A 55 16.16 -3.57 -9.71
N ASP A 56 16.98 -4.28 -10.48
CA ASP A 56 17.43 -5.64 -10.15
C ASP A 56 18.22 -5.67 -8.82
N ASP A 57 18.93 -4.59 -8.51
CA ASP A 57 19.62 -4.36 -7.25
C ASP A 57 18.66 -4.36 -6.06
N ILE A 58 17.59 -3.57 -6.12
CA ILE A 58 16.57 -3.49 -5.07
C ILE A 58 15.78 -4.79 -5.01
N ARG A 59 15.45 -5.39 -6.16
CA ARG A 59 14.78 -6.69 -6.20
C ARG A 59 15.58 -7.76 -5.46
N ASN A 60 16.87 -7.90 -5.77
CA ASN A 60 17.74 -8.88 -5.13
C ASN A 60 17.82 -8.63 -3.62
N TRP A 61 17.88 -7.37 -3.22
CA TRP A 61 17.85 -7.01 -1.80
C TRP A 61 16.53 -7.38 -1.12
N LEU A 62 15.37 -7.19 -1.76
CA LEU A 62 14.08 -7.63 -1.24
C LEU A 62 14.00 -9.15 -1.11
N MET A 63 14.51 -9.88 -2.11
CA MET A 63 14.62 -11.34 -2.03
C MET A 63 15.50 -11.78 -0.86
N ASP A 64 16.63 -11.11 -0.64
CA ASP A 64 17.52 -11.39 0.48
C ASP A 64 16.83 -11.13 1.83
N LEU A 65 16.11 -10.01 1.97
CA LEU A 65 15.30 -9.72 3.16
C LEU A 65 14.34 -10.88 3.46
N LYS A 66 13.61 -11.35 2.45
CA LYS A 66 12.63 -12.43 2.64
C LYS A 66 13.27 -13.79 2.90
N ILE A 67 14.23 -14.20 2.06
CA ILE A 67 14.78 -15.57 2.05
C ILE A 67 15.89 -15.74 3.09
N LYS A 68 16.85 -14.81 3.14
CA LYS A 68 18.03 -14.94 4.02
C LYS A 68 17.75 -14.44 5.43
N TYR A 69 16.97 -13.38 5.55
CA TYR A 69 16.72 -12.71 6.83
C TYR A 69 15.32 -12.99 7.40
N GLY A 70 14.48 -13.76 6.71
CA GLY A 70 13.15 -14.15 7.17
C GLY A 70 12.18 -12.99 7.35
N LYS A 71 12.40 -11.87 6.64
CA LYS A 71 11.57 -10.66 6.77
C LYS A 71 10.31 -10.79 5.94
N HIS A 72 9.19 -10.41 6.54
CA HIS A 72 7.96 -10.24 5.80
C HIS A 72 7.94 -8.87 5.12
N LEU A 73 7.52 -8.82 3.86
CA LEU A 73 7.55 -7.62 3.04
C LEU A 73 6.15 -7.22 2.61
N PHE A 74 5.86 -5.93 2.60
CA PHE A 74 4.53 -5.45 2.25
C PHE A 74 4.56 -4.11 1.52
N VAL A 75 3.53 -3.87 0.72
CA VAL A 75 3.34 -2.62 -0.04
C VAL A 75 2.06 -1.95 0.43
N ILE A 76 2.12 -0.64 0.71
CA ILE A 76 0.93 0.19 0.94
C ILE A 76 1.01 1.42 0.05
N THR A 77 0.17 1.48 -0.97
CA THR A 77 0.17 2.55 -1.97
C THR A 77 -1.19 3.23 -2.11
N ASN A 78 -1.17 4.54 -2.39
CA ASN A 78 -2.37 5.29 -2.74
C ASN A 78 -2.86 5.01 -4.16
N SER A 79 -1.99 4.47 -5.00
CA SER A 79 -2.31 4.13 -6.38
C SER A 79 -3.31 2.98 -6.46
N LYS A 80 -4.07 2.94 -7.56
CA LYS A 80 -4.90 1.78 -7.91
C LYS A 80 -4.00 0.60 -8.33
N TYR A 81 -4.57 -0.60 -8.34
CA TYR A 81 -3.86 -1.82 -8.67
C TYR A 81 -3.20 -1.79 -10.04
N ASN A 82 -3.94 -1.53 -11.13
CA ASN A 82 -3.41 -1.56 -12.50
C ASN A 82 -2.16 -0.65 -12.68
N TYR A 83 -2.15 0.50 -12.00
CA TYR A 83 -0.99 1.39 -12.03
C TYR A 83 0.17 0.82 -11.23
N THR A 84 -0.11 0.31 -10.04
CA THR A 84 0.89 -0.35 -9.19
C THR A 84 1.53 -1.53 -9.91
N GLU A 85 0.72 -2.38 -10.52
CA GLU A 85 1.15 -3.54 -11.32
C GLU A 85 2.04 -3.11 -12.49
N LEU A 86 1.63 -2.10 -13.28
CA LEU A 86 2.44 -1.58 -14.38
C LEU A 86 3.84 -1.16 -13.93
N LEU A 87 3.92 -0.35 -12.86
CA LEU A 87 5.19 0.18 -12.38
C LEU A 87 6.08 -0.90 -11.79
N ILE A 88 5.53 -1.72 -10.89
CA ILE A 88 6.30 -2.72 -10.16
C ILE A 88 6.72 -3.87 -11.09
N ASN A 89 5.86 -4.28 -12.02
CA ASN A 89 6.22 -5.26 -13.04
C ASN A 89 7.36 -4.76 -13.92
N TYR A 90 7.34 -3.49 -14.34
CA TYR A 90 8.46 -2.94 -15.10
C TYR A 90 9.75 -2.88 -14.26
N ALA A 91 9.67 -2.43 -13.00
CA ALA A 91 10.83 -2.25 -12.14
C ALA A 91 11.47 -3.57 -11.68
N PHE A 92 10.65 -4.57 -11.34
CA PHE A 92 11.10 -5.82 -10.71
C PHE A 92 10.79 -7.07 -11.54
N GLY A 93 10.05 -7.00 -12.64
CA GLY A 93 9.68 -8.16 -13.46
C GLY A 93 8.30 -8.75 -13.13
N SER A 94 7.84 -9.68 -13.96
CA SER A 94 6.45 -10.18 -13.95
C SER A 94 6.06 -10.98 -12.71
N ASP A 95 7.04 -11.55 -12.01
CA ASP A 95 6.84 -12.36 -10.80
C ASP A 95 6.95 -11.54 -9.50
N TRP A 96 6.92 -10.20 -9.60
CA TRP A 96 7.09 -9.27 -8.49
C TRP A 96 6.16 -9.54 -7.30
N HIS A 97 4.97 -10.12 -7.52
CA HIS A 97 4.04 -10.50 -6.46
C HIS A 97 4.68 -11.41 -5.42
N SER A 98 5.63 -12.27 -5.82
CA SER A 98 6.34 -13.17 -4.90
C SER A 98 7.25 -12.43 -3.91
N LEU A 99 7.65 -11.19 -4.24
CA LEU A 99 8.53 -10.36 -3.40
C LEU A 99 7.82 -9.85 -2.15
N PHE A 100 6.47 -9.79 -2.14
CA PHE A 100 5.69 -9.20 -1.06
C PHE A 100 4.67 -10.19 -0.51
N ASP A 101 4.52 -10.23 0.81
CA ASP A 101 3.53 -11.07 1.51
C ASP A 101 2.15 -10.41 1.57
N LEU A 102 2.09 -9.07 1.47
CA LEU A 102 0.87 -8.30 1.48
C LEU A 102 0.97 -7.07 0.58
N ILE A 103 -0.03 -6.86 -0.27
CA ILE A 103 -0.13 -5.67 -1.12
C ILE A 103 -1.44 -4.95 -0.80
N ILE A 104 -1.37 -3.69 -0.41
CA ILE A 104 -2.52 -2.82 -0.16
C ILE A 104 -2.46 -1.64 -1.13
N VAL A 105 -3.45 -1.57 -2.02
CA VAL A 105 -3.63 -0.49 -2.99
C VAL A 105 -4.72 0.48 -2.54
N SER A 106 -4.85 1.62 -3.20
CA SER A 106 -5.89 2.61 -2.90
C SER A 106 -6.00 2.95 -1.40
N SER A 107 -4.87 2.98 -0.68
CA SER A 107 -4.85 3.08 0.79
C SER A 107 -5.38 4.40 1.33
N LYS A 108 -5.38 5.45 0.49
CA LYS A 108 -5.78 6.82 0.86
C LYS A 108 -4.99 7.38 2.05
N LYS A 109 -3.68 7.16 2.12
CA LYS A 109 -2.77 7.88 3.02
C LYS A 109 -2.93 9.40 2.79
N PRO A 110 -2.90 10.23 3.84
CA PRO A 110 -2.61 9.87 5.23
C PRO A 110 -3.82 9.28 5.99
N THR A 111 -5.03 9.35 5.45
CA THR A 111 -6.27 8.86 6.09
C THR A 111 -6.17 7.42 6.58
N PHE A 112 -5.44 6.56 5.89
CA PHE A 112 -5.11 5.19 6.31
C PHE A 112 -4.59 5.09 7.77
N PHE A 113 -3.80 6.07 8.21
CA PHE A 113 -3.17 6.08 9.53
C PHE A 113 -4.07 6.68 10.62
N ASP A 114 -5.07 7.48 10.23
CA ASP A 114 -5.85 8.30 11.15
C ASP A 114 -7.32 7.88 11.27
N GLN A 115 -7.89 7.27 10.24
CA GLN A 115 -9.30 6.93 10.18
C GLN A 115 -9.50 5.43 9.98
N TYR A 116 -10.61 4.94 10.50
CA TYR A 116 -11.07 3.59 10.23
C TYR A 116 -11.75 3.53 8.86
N LYS A 117 -11.20 2.69 7.98
CA LYS A 117 -11.81 2.23 6.74
C LYS A 117 -11.60 0.73 6.64
N PRO A 118 -12.59 -0.04 6.18
CA PRO A 118 -12.43 -1.48 6.02
C PRO A 118 -11.47 -1.79 4.87
N PHE A 119 -10.85 -2.97 4.95
CA PHE A 119 -10.14 -3.58 3.82
C PHE A 119 -11.13 -4.25 2.88
N TYR A 120 -10.79 -4.32 1.60
CA TYR A 120 -11.50 -5.07 0.57
C TYR A 120 -10.52 -5.94 -0.21
N LYS A 121 -10.97 -7.04 -0.82
CA LYS A 121 -10.13 -7.74 -1.81
C LYS A 121 -10.06 -6.92 -3.09
N CYS A 122 -8.91 -6.86 -3.73
CA CYS A 122 -8.72 -6.04 -4.92
C CYS A 122 -9.57 -6.50 -6.12
N ASP A 123 -9.86 -7.80 -6.21
CA ASP A 123 -10.71 -8.40 -7.25
C ASP A 123 -12.21 -8.30 -6.94
N ASN A 124 -12.58 -8.03 -5.68
CA ASN A 124 -13.95 -7.88 -5.23
C ASN A 124 -14.07 -6.83 -4.11
N GLU A 125 -14.37 -5.59 -4.50
CA GLU A 125 -14.61 -4.48 -3.56
C GLU A 125 -16.06 -4.43 -3.03
N SER A 126 -16.88 -5.45 -3.28
CA SER A 126 -18.30 -5.45 -2.88
C SER A 126 -18.49 -5.70 -1.39
N GLU A 127 -17.60 -6.49 -0.77
CA GLU A 127 -17.71 -6.90 0.63
C GLU A 127 -16.42 -6.59 1.40
N PRO A 128 -16.52 -5.99 2.59
CA PRO A 128 -15.36 -5.73 3.42
C PRO A 128 -14.80 -7.03 4.01
N ILE A 129 -13.48 -7.06 4.21
CA ILE A 129 -12.81 -8.12 4.99
C ILE A 129 -13.24 -7.98 6.45
N ASN A 130 -13.99 -8.98 6.93
CA ASN A 130 -14.46 -9.03 8.32
C ASN A 130 -13.48 -9.77 9.23
N ASP A 131 -12.76 -10.74 8.68
CA ASP A 131 -11.72 -11.48 9.40
C ASP A 131 -10.33 -10.99 8.97
N LEU A 132 -9.68 -10.23 9.85
CA LEU A 132 -8.34 -9.68 9.58
C LEU A 132 -7.27 -10.77 9.38
N ARG A 133 -7.54 -12.03 9.78
CA ARG A 133 -6.67 -13.18 9.49
C ARG A 133 -6.66 -13.54 8.00
N GLU A 134 -7.64 -13.05 7.23
CA GLU A 134 -7.64 -13.17 5.78
C GLU A 134 -6.59 -12.26 5.14
N LEU A 135 -6.16 -11.19 5.81
CA LEU A 135 -5.07 -10.35 5.34
C LEU A 135 -3.77 -11.19 5.44
N CYS A 136 -3.11 -11.36 4.30
CA CYS A 136 -1.84 -12.11 4.13
C CYS A 136 -1.96 -13.62 3.83
N ILE A 137 -3.10 -14.09 3.33
CA ILE A 137 -3.17 -15.42 2.70
C ILE A 137 -2.65 -15.32 1.25
N GLY A 138 -1.59 -16.08 0.92
CA GLY A 138 -1.21 -16.41 -0.46
C GLY A 138 -0.80 -15.26 -1.40
N ASN A 139 -0.09 -14.23 -0.91
CA ASN A 139 0.23 -12.99 -1.65
C ASN A 139 -1.00 -12.14 -2.01
N GLY A 140 -2.00 -12.13 -1.12
CA GLY A 140 -3.25 -11.41 -1.31
C GLY A 140 -3.08 -9.90 -1.56
N ILE A 141 -3.96 -9.38 -2.42
CA ILE A 141 -3.98 -7.98 -2.82
C ILE A 141 -5.29 -7.36 -2.33
N TYR A 142 -5.18 -6.29 -1.55
CA TYR A 142 -6.31 -5.65 -0.88
C TYR A 142 -6.36 -4.17 -1.24
N SER A 143 -7.52 -3.54 -1.04
CA SER A 143 -7.70 -2.11 -1.20
C SER A 143 -8.25 -1.43 0.06
N GLY A 144 -7.91 -0.15 0.23
CA GLY A 144 -8.39 0.66 1.34
C GLY A 144 -7.73 0.31 2.68
N GLY A 145 -8.55 0.02 3.70
CA GLY A 145 -8.09 -0.39 5.01
C GLY A 145 -7.64 0.73 5.94
N ASN A 146 -7.10 0.32 7.08
CA ASN A 146 -6.57 1.23 8.10
C ASN A 146 -5.41 0.60 8.89
N SER A 147 -4.57 1.45 9.48
CA SER A 147 -3.36 1.04 10.18
C SER A 147 -3.60 0.25 11.48
N LYS A 148 -4.76 0.40 12.14
CA LYS A 148 -5.06 -0.32 13.40
C LYS A 148 -5.39 -1.78 13.13
N ASP A 149 -6.24 -2.02 12.16
CA ASP A 149 -6.57 -3.38 11.70
C ASP A 149 -5.32 -4.05 11.11
N LEU A 150 -4.51 -3.30 10.37
CA LEU A 150 -3.24 -3.81 9.85
C LEU A 150 -2.27 -4.23 10.96
N GLN A 151 -2.14 -3.45 12.03
CA GLN A 151 -1.32 -3.83 13.19
C GLN A 151 -1.84 -5.11 13.85
N THR A 152 -3.17 -5.24 13.96
CA THR A 152 -3.80 -6.45 14.48
C THR A 152 -3.46 -7.67 13.61
N ALA A 153 -3.52 -7.52 12.28
CA ALA A 153 -3.12 -8.56 11.34
C ALA A 153 -1.62 -8.92 11.48
N PHE A 154 -0.74 -7.93 11.61
CA PHE A 154 0.69 -8.19 11.80
C PHE A 154 1.02 -8.87 13.13
N LYS A 155 0.32 -8.50 14.21
CA LYS A 155 0.43 -9.21 15.47
C LYS A 155 0.01 -10.67 15.33
N TYR A 156 -1.06 -10.94 14.58
CA TYR A 156 -1.45 -12.31 14.28
C TYR A 156 -0.35 -13.06 13.51
N ILE A 157 0.15 -12.50 12.41
CA ILE A 157 1.18 -13.13 11.57
C ILE A 157 2.46 -13.41 12.34
N THR A 158 2.88 -12.48 13.21
CA THR A 158 4.09 -12.63 14.03
C THR A 158 3.99 -13.80 15.00
N ASN A 159 2.80 -14.04 15.56
CA ASN A 159 2.60 -15.06 16.58
C ASN A 159 2.19 -16.42 16.00
N TYR A 160 1.54 -16.44 14.84
CA TYR A 160 0.93 -17.64 14.27
C TYR A 160 1.42 -17.98 12.85
N GLY A 161 2.25 -17.14 12.24
CA GLY A 161 2.73 -17.29 10.87
C GLY A 161 1.71 -16.85 9.81
N LEU A 162 2.16 -16.78 8.56
CA LEU A 162 1.28 -16.58 7.40
C LEU A 162 0.47 -17.86 7.15
N LYS A 163 -0.85 -17.73 7.05
CA LYS A 163 -1.70 -18.86 6.67
C LYS A 163 -1.52 -19.17 5.19
N THR A 164 -1.21 -20.42 4.88
CA THR A 164 -1.21 -20.94 3.51
C THR A 164 -2.60 -21.45 3.10
N ASN A 165 -3.48 -21.77 4.06
CA ASN A 165 -4.85 -22.19 3.84
C ASN A 165 -5.80 -21.70 4.96
N ILE A 166 -7.06 -21.40 4.63
CA ILE A 166 -8.12 -21.01 5.59
C ILE A 166 -8.33 -22.11 6.65
N ASN A 167 -8.12 -23.37 6.26
CA ASN A 167 -8.28 -24.55 7.11
C ASN A 167 -7.06 -24.90 7.99
N ASP A 168 -6.01 -24.08 7.99
CA ASP A 168 -4.88 -24.28 8.92
C ASP A 168 -5.40 -24.02 10.35
N VAL A 169 -5.69 -25.13 11.04
CA VAL A 169 -6.26 -25.20 12.40
C VAL A 169 -5.27 -24.66 13.42
N GLU A 170 -5.83 -23.94 14.41
CA GLU A 170 -5.18 -23.36 15.58
C GLU A 170 -4.14 -24.27 16.23
N LEU A 171 -2.87 -23.85 16.20
CA LEU A 171 -1.84 -24.37 17.09
C LEU A 171 -1.87 -23.59 18.42
N ASN A 172 -2.56 -24.20 19.39
CA ASN A 172 -2.22 -24.28 20.81
C ASN A 172 -2.01 -22.97 21.62
N ASN A 173 -2.97 -22.69 22.51
CA ASN A 173 -2.81 -22.29 23.92
C ASN A 173 -1.41 -21.80 24.40
N ARG A 174 -0.87 -20.72 23.84
CA ARG A 174 0.27 -19.97 24.42
C ARG A 174 -0.14 -18.51 24.64
N LYS A 175 -1.02 -18.28 25.62
CA LYS A 175 -1.44 -16.92 26.00
C LYS A 175 -0.37 -16.10 26.74
N SER A 176 0.75 -16.69 27.14
CA SER A 176 1.71 -16.04 28.05
C SER A 176 2.86 -15.29 27.38
N ASP A 177 3.13 -15.47 26.08
CA ASP A 177 4.29 -14.86 25.40
C ASP A 177 3.94 -14.35 23.98
N GLU A 178 2.85 -13.58 23.85
CA GLU A 178 2.56 -12.89 22.58
C GLU A 178 3.64 -11.84 22.29
N ARG A 179 4.25 -11.93 21.11
CA ARG A 179 5.25 -10.97 20.63
C ARG A 179 4.56 -9.82 19.90
N GLU A 180 5.02 -8.60 20.16
CA GLU A 180 4.64 -7.44 19.38
C GLU A 180 5.53 -7.34 18.11
N PRO A 181 4.95 -7.15 16.91
CA PRO A 181 5.73 -7.01 15.69
C PRO A 181 6.59 -5.75 15.71
N ILE A 182 7.84 -5.85 15.25
CA ILE A 182 8.63 -4.68 14.89
C ILE A 182 8.32 -4.32 13.44
N ILE A 183 7.64 -3.19 13.26
CA ILE A 183 7.21 -2.70 11.94
C ILE A 183 8.07 -1.51 11.53
N ILE A 184 8.65 -1.57 10.32
CA ILE A 184 9.38 -0.43 9.73
C ILE A 184 8.69 0.01 8.45
N TYR A 185 8.25 1.27 8.45
CA TYR A 185 7.62 1.93 7.30
C TYR A 185 8.61 2.87 6.59
N PHE A 186 8.82 2.66 5.29
CA PHE A 186 9.54 3.59 4.42
C PHE A 186 8.55 4.30 3.49
N GLY A 187 8.66 5.63 3.39
CA GLY A 187 7.89 6.42 2.44
C GLY A 187 8.62 7.70 2.06
N ASP A 188 8.31 8.20 0.87
CA ASP A 188 8.95 9.35 0.23
C ASP A 188 8.33 10.69 0.62
N ASN A 189 7.05 10.69 0.99
CA ASN A 189 6.28 11.87 1.35
C ASN A 189 6.09 11.98 2.88
N ILE A 190 6.43 13.15 3.45
CA ILE A 190 6.26 13.51 4.88
C ILE A 190 4.77 13.70 5.27
N GLN A 191 3.83 13.14 4.50
CA GLN A 191 2.40 13.18 4.83
C GLN A 191 2.06 12.31 6.05
N VAL A 192 2.94 11.38 6.42
CA VAL A 192 2.84 10.63 7.69
C VAL A 192 3.40 11.52 8.79
N ARG A 193 2.52 12.29 9.44
CA ARG A 193 2.82 12.92 10.72
C ARG A 193 3.13 11.79 11.69
N VAL A 194 4.41 11.53 11.94
CA VAL A 194 4.89 10.38 12.73
C VAL A 194 4.15 10.31 14.06
N LYS A 195 3.12 9.46 14.14
CA LYS A 195 2.65 8.94 15.42
C LYS A 195 3.75 8.00 15.88
N LYS A 196 4.46 8.40 16.95
CA LYS A 196 5.53 7.62 17.59
C LYS A 196 5.12 6.18 17.90
N ASP A 197 3.83 5.91 17.98
CA ASP A 197 3.28 4.60 18.34
C ASP A 197 3.49 3.54 17.25
N PHE A 198 3.73 3.91 15.98
CA PHE A 198 4.02 2.93 14.91
C PHE A 198 5.51 2.60 14.77
N LEU A 199 6.41 3.37 15.39
CA LEU A 199 7.86 3.24 15.25
C LEU A 199 8.53 3.17 16.62
N HIS A 200 8.65 1.98 17.19
CA HIS A 200 9.42 1.78 18.40
C HIS A 200 10.93 1.85 18.10
N LYS A 201 11.55 3.00 18.43
CA LYS A 201 13.01 3.09 18.56
C LYS A 201 13.43 2.47 19.89
N LYS A 202 14.05 1.29 19.87
CA LYS A 202 15.13 0.88 20.79
C LYS A 202 15.78 -0.41 20.29
N GLY A 203 17.13 -0.42 20.27
CA GLY A 203 18.05 -1.57 20.17
C GLY A 203 17.59 -2.75 19.32
N ILE A 204 18.19 -2.93 18.15
CA ILE A 204 17.79 -3.95 17.16
C ILE A 204 18.31 -5.34 17.58
N PRO A 205 17.41 -6.26 17.96
CA PRO A 205 17.51 -7.62 17.49
C PRO A 205 16.29 -7.97 16.62
N ASP A 206 16.55 -8.64 15.50
CA ASP A 206 15.61 -9.33 14.61
C ASP A 206 14.29 -8.58 14.31
N THR A 207 14.36 -7.69 13.30
CA THR A 207 13.17 -7.07 12.68
C THR A 207 12.35 -8.11 11.91
N ASP A 208 11.02 -8.06 11.87
CA ASP A 208 10.23 -9.08 11.14
C ASP A 208 9.44 -8.54 9.95
N LEU A 209 9.33 -7.21 9.76
CA LEU A 209 8.42 -6.68 8.75
C LEU A 209 8.88 -5.33 8.15
N MET A 210 9.03 -5.26 6.81
CA MET A 210 9.46 -4.07 6.08
C MET A 210 8.47 -3.66 4.98
N LEU A 211 8.04 -2.39 5.03
CA LEU A 211 7.14 -1.79 4.04
C LEU A 211 7.90 -0.97 3.01
N LEU A 212 7.59 -1.15 1.73
CA LEU A 212 7.96 -0.22 0.67
C LEU A 212 6.71 0.52 0.16
N SER A 213 6.74 1.85 0.18
CA SER A 213 5.70 2.71 -0.39
C SER A 213 6.27 3.61 -1.47
#